data_AF-A0A6J7B0S4-F1
#
_entry.id   AF-A0A6J7B0S4-F1
#
_cell.length_a   1.000
_cell.length_b   1.000
_cell.length_c   1.000
_cell.angle_alpha   90.00
_cell.angle_beta   90.00
_cell.angle_gamma   90.00
#
_symmetry.space_group_name_H-M   'P 1'
#
loop_
_entity.id
_entity.type
_entity.pdbx_description
1 polymer ?
#
loop_
_entity_poly.entity_id
_entity_poly.type
_entity_poly.pdbx_seq_one_letter_code
_entity_poly.pdbx_strand_id
1 'polypeptide(L)'
;MATIKYWPPLFDDLANSGISQWLGAISYPLYLWHWPALVLPSSALGRPLRIYERFLCIVLTVVLAHLTSKYVEDPLRHKKLRTATVYKGAVITTALSLIAGIVIASSASSIITTKGAASYKFDLVKVMEKPAVYGDGCHVNYGETKSGYCTYGNKNSSTTIVLYGDSHAAQWFPALEKLANERGFKLVSLTKSACPAVDSKRPDQGAFKMVHCTKWRQNSIARIAKIKPMAVITSSFQYFTPANTKISRSQWWSDGQRKLLKDLQGSTAHLIYISDTPRPLRDIPNCLASRNSSSCDSTEKSRVSIVSGFQVVDPTPWLCASYCPAIVDGTVAYRDASHISVQMAVKLLPKLEEALIAKGLFS
;
A
#
# COMPACT_ATOMS: atom_id res chain seq x y z
N MET A 1 -24.95 -35.30 6.33
CA MET A 1 -24.62 -34.35 5.25
C MET A 1 -25.81 -34.32 4.31
N ALA A 2 -26.60 -33.24 4.34
CA ALA A 2 -27.84 -33.14 3.57
C ALA A 2 -27.50 -32.90 2.08
N THR A 3 -27.58 -33.95 1.27
CA THR A 3 -27.66 -33.82 -0.18
C THR A 3 -29.08 -33.38 -0.52
N ILE A 4 -29.23 -32.18 -1.07
CA ILE A 4 -30.51 -31.68 -1.57
C ILE A 4 -30.95 -32.62 -2.70
N LYS A 5 -32.03 -33.36 -2.49
CA LYS A 5 -32.49 -34.43 -3.41
C LYS A 5 -33.22 -33.89 -4.64
N TYR A 6 -33.72 -32.66 -4.58
CA TYR A 6 -34.38 -31.93 -5.66
C TYR A 6 -34.09 -30.43 -5.52
N TRP A 7 -33.53 -29.82 -6.55
CA TRP A 7 -33.39 -28.36 -6.62
C TRP A 7 -34.75 -27.73 -6.96
N PRO A 8 -35.05 -26.50 -6.50
CA PRO A 8 -36.27 -25.82 -6.91
C PRO A 8 -36.28 -25.63 -8.44
N PRO A 9 -37.44 -25.76 -9.12
CA PRO A 9 -37.54 -25.75 -10.59
C PRO A 9 -36.87 -24.54 -11.26
N LEU A 10 -36.96 -23.37 -10.62
CA LEU A 10 -36.32 -22.14 -11.11
C LEU A 10 -34.79 -22.22 -11.18
N PHE A 11 -34.14 -22.93 -10.26
CA PHE A 11 -32.69 -23.13 -10.30
C PHE A 11 -32.29 -24.17 -11.35
N ASP A 12 -33.11 -25.20 -11.56
CA ASP A 12 -32.91 -26.17 -12.63
C ASP A 12 -33.09 -25.52 -14.01
N ASP A 13 -34.10 -24.67 -14.18
CA ASP A 13 -34.33 -23.90 -15.42
C ASP A 13 -33.20 -22.92 -15.71
N LEU A 14 -32.68 -22.25 -14.66
CA LEU A 14 -31.56 -21.32 -14.80
C LEU A 14 -30.25 -22.05 -15.15
N ALA A 15 -29.99 -23.19 -14.52
CA ALA A 15 -28.80 -24.01 -14.77
C ALA A 15 -28.84 -24.67 -16.17
N ASN A 16 -30.02 -25.07 -16.63
CA ASN A 16 -30.22 -25.68 -17.94
C ASN A 16 -30.41 -24.68 -19.08
N SER A 17 -30.43 -23.37 -18.78
CA SER A 17 -30.44 -22.35 -19.83
C SER A 17 -29.19 -22.45 -20.70
N GLY A 18 -29.34 -22.20 -22.01
CA GLY A 18 -28.23 -22.29 -22.97
C GLY A 18 -27.07 -21.35 -22.64
N ILE A 19 -27.35 -20.22 -21.98
CA ILE A 19 -26.33 -19.26 -21.51
C ILE A 19 -25.53 -19.84 -20.35
N SER A 20 -26.20 -20.45 -19.35
CA SER A 20 -25.51 -21.09 -18.21
C SER A 20 -24.66 -22.27 -18.66
N GLN A 21 -25.17 -23.10 -19.57
CA GLN A 21 -24.39 -24.22 -20.11
C GLN A 21 -23.21 -23.75 -20.95
N TRP A 22 -23.38 -22.70 -21.77
CA TRP A 22 -22.28 -22.11 -22.53
C TRP A 22 -21.21 -21.48 -21.64
N LEU A 23 -21.62 -20.74 -20.60
CA LEU A 23 -20.69 -20.19 -19.60
C LEU A 23 -19.93 -21.30 -18.87
N GLY A 24 -20.61 -22.40 -18.54
CA GLY A 24 -19.99 -23.61 -17.99
C GLY A 24 -18.98 -24.24 -18.96
N ALA A 25 -19.31 -24.31 -20.25
CA ALA A 25 -18.42 -24.89 -21.27
C ALA A 25 -17.12 -24.08 -21.45
N ILE A 26 -17.17 -22.76 -21.31
CA ILE A 26 -15.99 -21.89 -21.45
C ILE A 26 -15.29 -21.58 -20.12
N SER A 27 -15.74 -22.14 -18.99
CA SER A 27 -15.31 -21.68 -17.66
C SER A 27 -13.81 -21.85 -17.41
N TYR A 28 -13.21 -22.93 -17.94
CA TYR A 28 -11.77 -23.18 -17.77
C TYR A 28 -10.91 -22.19 -18.58
N PRO A 29 -11.12 -21.98 -19.89
CA PRO A 29 -10.44 -20.92 -20.63
C PRO A 29 -10.72 -19.51 -20.10
N LEU A 30 -11.92 -19.27 -19.54
CA LEU A 30 -12.26 -18.00 -18.91
C LEU A 30 -11.39 -17.74 -17.68
N TYR A 31 -11.19 -18.77 -16.84
CA TYR A 31 -10.23 -18.71 -15.74
C TYR A 31 -8.79 -18.48 -16.23
N LEU A 32 -8.39 -19.05 -17.36
CA LEU A 32 -7.05 -18.83 -17.92
C LEU A 32 -6.82 -17.38 -18.38
N TRP A 33 -7.80 -16.81 -19.09
CA TRP A 33 -7.63 -15.51 -19.76
C TRP A 33 -7.98 -14.29 -18.91
N HIS A 34 -8.81 -14.43 -17.88
CA HIS A 34 -9.26 -13.26 -17.12
C HIS A 34 -8.10 -12.50 -16.47
N TRP A 35 -7.08 -13.22 -15.98
CA TRP A 35 -5.96 -12.59 -15.29
C TRP A 35 -5.04 -11.84 -16.26
N PRO A 36 -4.49 -12.44 -17.34
CA PRO A 36 -3.69 -11.70 -18.32
C PRO A 36 -4.43 -10.53 -18.97
N ALA A 37 -5.69 -10.72 -19.36
CA ALA A 37 -6.47 -9.70 -20.06
C ALA A 37 -6.77 -8.46 -19.19
N LEU A 38 -6.83 -8.61 -17.86
CA LEU A 38 -7.05 -7.50 -16.93
C LEU A 38 -5.73 -6.91 -16.41
N VAL A 39 -4.75 -7.76 -16.10
CA VAL A 39 -3.51 -7.33 -15.42
C VAL A 39 -2.52 -6.69 -16.39
N LEU A 40 -2.33 -7.26 -17.59
CA LEU A 40 -1.34 -6.72 -18.53
C LEU A 40 -1.66 -5.28 -18.96
N PRO A 41 -2.91 -4.92 -19.33
CA PRO A 41 -3.24 -3.53 -19.63
C PRO A 41 -3.10 -2.60 -18.42
N SER A 42 -3.50 -3.05 -17.22
CA SER A 42 -3.35 -2.25 -16.00
C SER A 42 -1.88 -1.98 -15.68
N SER A 43 -1.02 -2.99 -15.85
CA SER A 43 0.43 -2.89 -15.63
C SER A 43 1.08 -1.96 -16.65
N ALA A 44 0.75 -2.12 -17.94
CA ALA A 44 1.30 -1.28 -19.02
C ALA A 44 0.87 0.19 -18.91
N LEU A 45 -0.34 0.45 -18.43
CA LEU A 45 -0.84 1.80 -18.19
C LEU A 45 -0.30 2.42 -16.90
N GLY A 46 0.24 1.63 -15.96
CA GLY A 46 0.75 2.11 -14.67
C GLY A 46 -0.33 2.68 -13.76
N ARG A 47 -1.60 2.32 -14.00
CA ARG A 47 -2.76 2.79 -13.23
C ARG A 47 -3.88 1.74 -13.24
N PRO A 48 -4.84 1.81 -12.31
CA PRO A 48 -6.06 1.04 -12.39
C PRO A 48 -6.82 1.31 -13.71
N LEU A 49 -7.46 0.27 -14.23
CA LEU A 49 -8.35 0.39 -15.40
C LEU A 49 -9.59 1.20 -15.04
N ARG A 50 -9.96 2.12 -15.93
CA ARG A 50 -11.24 2.83 -15.85
C ARG A 50 -12.38 1.85 -16.08
N ILE A 51 -13.60 2.23 -15.69
CA ILE A 51 -14.76 1.33 -15.74
C ILE A 51 -15.02 0.77 -17.15
N TYR A 52 -14.88 1.60 -18.19
CA TYR A 52 -15.06 1.18 -19.58
C TYR A 52 -13.93 0.28 -20.08
N GLU A 53 -12.67 0.56 -19.69
CA GLU A 53 -11.51 -0.29 -20.04
C GLU A 53 -11.66 -1.66 -19.40
N ARG A 54 -12.13 -1.71 -18.15
CA ARG A 54 -12.38 -2.95 -17.44
C ARG A 54 -13.50 -3.76 -18.10
N PHE A 55 -14.58 -3.10 -18.53
CA PHE A 55 -15.66 -3.75 -19.28
C PHE A 55 -15.14 -4.34 -20.60
N LEU A 56 -14.34 -3.58 -21.35
CA LEU A 56 -13.72 -4.05 -22.59
C LEU A 56 -12.82 -5.29 -22.36
N CYS A 57 -11.99 -5.27 -21.31
CA CYS A 57 -11.15 -6.40 -20.94
C CYS A 57 -11.96 -7.65 -20.53
N ILE A 58 -13.11 -7.48 -19.87
CA ILE A 58 -14.02 -8.59 -19.53
C ILE A 58 -14.60 -9.19 -20.81
N VAL A 59 -15.08 -8.36 -21.74
CA VAL A 59 -15.59 -8.84 -23.04
C VAL A 59 -14.48 -9.57 -23.80
N LEU A 60 -13.27 -9.00 -23.84
CA LEU A 60 -12.11 -9.62 -24.47
C LEU A 60 -11.79 -10.99 -23.84
N THR A 61 -11.87 -11.11 -22.52
CA THR A 61 -11.67 -12.38 -21.80
C THR A 61 -12.68 -13.43 -22.26
N VAL A 62 -13.96 -13.06 -22.35
CA VAL A 62 -15.03 -13.97 -22.76
C VAL A 62 -14.84 -14.40 -24.22
N VAL A 63 -14.47 -13.48 -25.10
CA VAL A 63 -14.18 -13.80 -26.52
C VAL A 63 -13.00 -14.76 -26.63
N LEU A 64 -11.87 -14.46 -25.96
CA LEU A 64 -10.69 -15.33 -25.96
C LEU A 64 -11.01 -16.72 -25.38
N ALA A 65 -11.79 -16.77 -24.30
CA ALA A 65 -12.25 -18.01 -23.71
C ALA A 65 -13.11 -18.84 -24.67
N HIS A 66 -14.07 -18.20 -25.35
CA HIS A 66 -14.92 -18.87 -26.33
C HIS A 66 -14.12 -19.41 -27.52
N LEU A 67 -13.19 -18.61 -28.07
CA LEU A 67 -12.33 -19.04 -29.18
C LEU A 67 -11.41 -20.19 -28.75
N THR A 68 -10.84 -20.13 -27.55
CA THR A 68 -9.99 -21.19 -26.99
C THR A 68 -10.79 -22.48 -26.79
N SER A 69 -11.99 -22.38 -26.22
CA SER A 69 -12.88 -23.53 -26.04
C SER A 69 -13.20 -24.18 -27.39
N LYS A 70 -13.64 -23.39 -28.37
CA LYS A 70 -14.11 -23.88 -29.67
C LYS A 70 -13.00 -24.46 -30.55
N TYR A 71 -11.84 -23.81 -30.59
CA TYR A 71 -10.77 -24.15 -31.54
C TYR A 71 -9.63 -24.98 -30.94
N VAL A 72 -9.48 -25.00 -29.61
CA VAL A 72 -8.42 -25.76 -28.94
C VAL A 72 -9.01 -26.87 -28.09
N GLU A 73 -9.91 -26.55 -27.18
CA GLU A 73 -10.42 -27.51 -26.20
C GLU A 73 -11.36 -28.55 -26.82
N ASP A 74 -12.40 -28.12 -27.55
CA ASP A 74 -13.38 -29.02 -28.15
C ASP A 74 -12.75 -30.00 -29.15
N PRO A 75 -11.84 -29.60 -30.06
CA PRO A 75 -11.20 -30.55 -30.97
C PRO A 75 -10.31 -31.56 -30.25
N LEU A 76 -9.67 -31.18 -29.13
CA LEU A 76 -8.85 -32.08 -28.33
C LEU A 76 -9.69 -33.02 -27.46
N ARG A 77 -10.82 -32.54 -26.92
CA ARG A 77 -11.74 -33.30 -26.07
C ARG A 77 -12.38 -34.48 -26.81
N HIS A 78 -12.74 -34.29 -28.07
CA HIS A 78 -13.40 -35.32 -28.87
C HIS A 78 -12.44 -36.19 -29.70
N LYS A 79 -11.15 -35.87 -29.73
CA LYS A 79 -10.14 -36.71 -30.39
C LYS A 79 -9.76 -37.90 -29.50
N LYS A 80 -9.91 -39.12 -30.03
CA LYS A 80 -9.40 -40.34 -29.39
C LYS A 80 -7.89 -40.48 -29.65
N LEU A 81 -7.09 -39.81 -28.82
CA LEU A 81 -5.63 -39.92 -28.87
C LEU A 81 -5.16 -41.22 -28.19
N ARG A 82 -4.09 -41.83 -28.71
CA ARG A 82 -3.45 -42.99 -28.07
C ARG A 82 -2.86 -42.58 -26.71
N THR A 83 -3.04 -43.39 -25.68
CA THR A 83 -2.56 -43.14 -24.32
C THR A 83 -1.06 -42.79 -24.26
N ALA A 84 -0.23 -43.47 -25.06
CA ALA A 84 1.19 -43.16 -25.17
C ALA A 84 1.49 -41.74 -25.69
N THR A 85 0.67 -41.24 -26.62
CA THR A 85 0.78 -39.87 -27.14
C THR A 85 0.39 -38.85 -26.07
N VAL A 86 -0.64 -39.14 -25.28
CA VAL A 86 -1.07 -38.28 -24.16
C VAL A 86 0.03 -38.19 -23.10
N TYR A 87 0.60 -39.31 -22.65
CA TYR A 87 1.69 -39.31 -21.66
C TYR A 87 2.95 -38.61 -22.20
N LYS A 88 3.35 -38.86 -23.45
CA LYS A 88 4.48 -38.15 -24.06
C LYS A 88 4.24 -36.65 -24.11
N GLY A 89 3.04 -36.22 -24.52
CA GLY A 89 2.64 -34.81 -24.52
C GLY A 89 2.73 -34.19 -23.12
N ALA A 90 2.15 -34.85 -22.11
CA ALA A 90 2.16 -34.37 -20.73
C ALA A 90 3.59 -34.25 -20.15
N VAL A 91 4.46 -35.23 -20.44
CA VAL A 91 5.88 -35.19 -20.01
C VAL A 91 6.61 -34.03 -20.70
N ILE A 92 6.42 -33.86 -22.02
CA ILE A 92 7.06 -32.77 -22.78
C ILE A 92 6.57 -31.40 -22.28
N THR A 93 5.26 -31.20 -22.12
CA THR A 93 4.70 -29.93 -21.64
C THR A 93 5.15 -29.62 -20.23
N THR A 94 5.19 -30.61 -19.34
CA THR A 94 5.70 -30.44 -17.97
C THR A 94 7.18 -30.08 -17.97
N ALA A 95 8.00 -30.79 -18.76
CA ALA A 95 9.43 -30.51 -18.87
C ALA A 95 9.69 -29.11 -19.44
N LEU A 96 9.00 -28.72 -20.50
CA LEU A 96 9.11 -27.37 -21.08
C LEU A 96 8.66 -26.29 -20.10
N SER A 97 7.57 -26.51 -19.35
CA SER A 97 7.10 -25.56 -18.34
C SER A 97 8.09 -25.41 -17.19
N LEU A 98 8.71 -26.52 -16.75
CA LEU A 98 9.75 -26.51 -15.72
C LEU A 98 11.00 -25.78 -16.20
N ILE A 99 11.46 -26.08 -17.43
CA ILE A 99 12.62 -25.41 -18.03
C ILE A 99 12.33 -23.91 -18.17
N ALA A 100 11.17 -23.52 -18.69
CA ALA A 100 10.77 -22.13 -18.77
C ALA A 100 10.74 -21.46 -17.40
N GLY A 101 10.20 -22.14 -16.38
CA GLY A 101 10.20 -21.67 -14.99
C GLY A 101 11.60 -21.47 -14.43
N ILE A 102 12.52 -22.42 -14.63
CA ILE A 102 13.92 -22.33 -14.19
C ILE A 102 14.64 -21.20 -14.93
N VAL A 103 14.47 -21.09 -16.24
CA VAL A 103 15.06 -20.01 -17.05
C VAL A 103 14.59 -18.67 -16.52
N ILE A 104 13.28 -18.46 -16.38
CA ILE A 104 12.71 -17.22 -15.83
C ILE A 104 13.24 -16.93 -14.43
N ALA A 105 13.26 -17.93 -13.54
CA ALA A 105 13.75 -17.75 -12.18
C ALA A 105 15.25 -17.40 -12.13
N SER A 106 16.04 -17.96 -13.04
CA SER A 106 17.49 -17.71 -13.11
C SER A 106 17.86 -16.42 -13.85
N SER A 107 17.02 -15.95 -14.76
CA SER A 107 17.29 -14.78 -15.60
C SER A 107 16.55 -13.51 -15.16
N ALA A 108 15.49 -13.64 -14.36
CA ALA A 108 14.74 -12.48 -13.86
C ALA A 108 15.63 -11.65 -12.91
N SER A 109 15.65 -10.35 -13.13
CA SER A 109 16.33 -9.40 -12.24
C SER A 109 15.30 -8.43 -11.68
N SER A 110 15.41 -8.15 -10.38
CA SER A 110 14.68 -7.04 -9.75
C SER A 110 15.33 -5.69 -10.06
N ILE A 111 16.49 -5.69 -10.71
CA ILE A 111 17.21 -4.46 -11.02
C ILE A 111 16.58 -3.77 -12.21
N ILE A 112 16.10 -2.56 -11.97
CA ILE A 112 15.55 -1.66 -12.98
C ILE A 112 16.60 -0.61 -13.32
N THR A 113 16.81 -0.42 -14.61
CA THR A 113 17.55 0.72 -15.16
C THR A 113 16.55 1.67 -15.78
N THR A 114 16.44 2.89 -15.25
CA THR A 114 15.48 3.88 -15.76
C THR A 114 15.85 4.33 -17.16
N LYS A 115 14.82 4.53 -17.99
CA LYS A 115 14.97 5.20 -19.28
C LYS A 115 14.93 6.72 -19.05
N GLY A 116 15.80 7.50 -19.68
CA GLY A 116 15.78 8.96 -19.52
C GLY A 116 17.12 9.64 -19.74
N ALA A 117 17.14 10.96 -19.51
CA ALA A 117 18.36 11.78 -19.62
C ALA A 117 19.42 11.38 -18.57
N ALA A 118 18.97 10.96 -17.38
CA ALA A 118 19.80 10.32 -16.37
C ALA A 118 19.36 8.86 -16.19
N SER A 119 20.34 7.95 -16.20
CA SER A 119 20.13 6.52 -16.00
C SER A 119 20.39 6.17 -14.53
N TYR A 120 19.35 5.77 -13.83
CA TYR A 120 19.42 5.28 -12.45
C TYR A 120 19.22 3.78 -12.44
N LYS A 121 20.05 3.09 -11.67
CA LYS A 121 19.95 1.64 -11.44
C LYS A 121 19.53 1.40 -10.02
N PHE A 122 18.40 0.74 -9.81
CA PHE A 122 17.88 0.43 -8.48
C PHE A 122 17.26 -0.95 -8.43
N ASP A 123 17.22 -1.53 -7.23
CA ASP A 123 16.53 -2.78 -6.96
C ASP A 123 15.07 -2.53 -6.60
N LEU A 124 14.15 -3.00 -7.45
CA LEU A 124 12.71 -2.83 -7.28
C LEU A 124 12.22 -3.43 -5.96
N VAL A 125 12.77 -4.57 -5.52
CA VAL A 125 12.39 -5.21 -4.26
C VAL A 125 12.76 -4.33 -3.08
N LYS A 126 13.96 -3.74 -3.09
CA LYS A 126 14.43 -2.79 -2.08
C LYS A 126 13.62 -1.50 -2.07
N VAL A 127 13.16 -1.02 -3.22
CA VAL A 127 12.32 0.18 -3.31
C VAL A 127 10.94 -0.08 -2.74
N MET A 128 10.34 -1.23 -3.05
CA MET A 128 8.99 -1.63 -2.61
C MET A 128 8.94 -2.16 -1.17
N GLU A 129 10.10 -2.29 -0.52
CA GLU A 129 10.22 -2.77 0.86
C GLU A 129 9.39 -1.90 1.83
N LYS A 130 8.81 -2.56 2.83
CA LYS A 130 8.07 -1.89 3.90
C LYS A 130 8.97 -1.72 5.13
N PRO A 131 8.79 -0.66 5.93
CA PRO A 131 9.46 -0.52 7.22
C PRO A 131 9.34 -1.78 8.08
N ALA A 132 10.35 -2.05 8.92
CA ALA A 132 10.42 -3.27 9.74
C ALA A 132 9.18 -3.50 10.61
N VAL A 133 8.49 -2.43 11.04
CA VAL A 133 7.22 -2.50 11.79
C VAL A 133 6.11 -3.30 11.09
N TYR A 134 6.18 -3.49 9.77
CA TYR A 134 5.22 -4.35 9.05
C TYR A 134 5.54 -5.84 9.19
N GLY A 135 6.81 -6.20 9.43
CA GLY A 135 7.27 -7.59 9.52
C GLY A 135 7.18 -8.18 10.92
N ASP A 136 7.20 -7.35 11.97
CA ASP A 136 7.15 -7.76 13.37
C ASP A 136 5.78 -7.58 14.04
N GLY A 137 4.76 -7.21 13.26
CA GLY A 137 3.38 -7.02 13.74
C GLY A 137 3.12 -5.69 14.47
N CYS A 138 4.06 -4.74 14.44
CA CYS A 138 3.93 -3.47 15.15
C CYS A 138 3.20 -2.36 14.40
N HIS A 139 3.10 -2.50 13.08
CA HIS A 139 2.12 -1.81 12.26
C HIS A 139 0.86 -2.67 12.18
N VAL A 140 -0.09 -2.44 13.09
CA VAL A 140 -1.27 -3.30 13.19
C VAL A 140 -2.23 -3.10 12.02
N ASN A 141 -2.92 -4.16 11.63
CA ASN A 141 -3.79 -4.20 10.44
C ASN A 141 -5.15 -3.49 10.73
N TYR A 142 -6.15 -3.64 9.86
CA TYR A 142 -7.44 -2.93 9.97
C TYR A 142 -8.30 -3.33 11.19
N GLY A 143 -8.24 -4.60 11.62
CA GLY A 143 -9.13 -5.18 12.64
C GLY A 143 -8.73 -4.87 14.08
N GLU A 144 -7.46 -4.57 14.29
CA GLU A 144 -6.82 -4.58 15.59
C GLU A 144 -7.16 -3.31 16.37
N THR A 145 -7.59 -3.48 17.61
CA THR A 145 -7.95 -2.36 18.48
C THR A 145 -6.84 -1.96 19.45
N LYS A 146 -5.72 -2.68 19.46
CA LYS A 146 -4.55 -2.41 20.32
C LYS A 146 -3.27 -2.62 19.51
N SER A 147 -2.23 -1.85 19.82
CA SER A 147 -0.87 -2.11 19.36
C SER A 147 -0.13 -3.02 20.33
N GLY A 148 0.76 -3.88 19.81
CA GLY A 148 1.68 -4.68 20.61
C GLY A 148 2.73 -3.86 21.36
N TYR A 149 3.67 -4.53 22.04
CA TYR A 149 4.78 -3.87 22.74
C TYR A 149 5.93 -3.53 21.78
N CYS A 150 5.70 -2.49 20.98
CA CYS A 150 6.54 -2.11 19.85
C CYS A 150 7.59 -1.07 20.24
N THR A 151 8.69 -1.54 20.84
CA THR A 151 9.76 -0.70 21.38
C THR A 151 11.09 -0.98 20.65
N TYR A 152 11.76 0.09 20.21
CA TYR A 152 12.94 0.09 19.36
C TYR A 152 14.00 1.09 19.85
N GLY A 153 15.14 1.14 19.18
CA GLY A 153 16.27 1.98 19.58
C GLY A 153 16.92 1.47 20.86
N ASN A 154 17.37 2.40 21.72
CA ASN A 154 17.88 2.06 23.05
C ASN A 154 16.72 1.75 24.01
N LYS A 155 16.34 0.46 24.10
CA LYS A 155 15.22 -0.02 24.94
C LYS A 155 15.39 0.26 26.44
N ASN A 156 16.63 0.45 26.90
CA ASN A 156 16.95 0.73 28.30
C ASN A 156 16.94 2.24 28.61
N SER A 157 16.77 3.10 27.60
CA SER A 157 16.71 4.53 27.81
C SER A 157 15.49 4.95 28.64
N SER A 158 15.70 5.87 29.57
CA SER A 158 14.63 6.56 30.29
C SER A 158 13.89 7.54 29.36
N THR A 159 14.58 8.11 28.39
CA THR A 159 14.02 8.99 27.37
C THR A 159 13.20 8.20 26.35
N THR A 160 11.92 8.53 26.23
CA THR A 160 10.99 7.85 25.31
C THR A 160 10.42 8.83 24.29
N ILE A 161 10.44 8.46 23.01
CA ILE A 161 9.70 9.15 21.95
C ILE A 161 8.65 8.18 21.39
N VAL A 162 7.44 8.67 21.13
CA VAL A 162 6.37 7.88 20.51
C VAL A 162 6.17 8.32 19.07
N LEU A 163 6.21 7.38 18.12
CA LEU A 163 5.71 7.55 16.76
C LEU A 163 4.25 7.11 16.70
N TYR A 164 3.35 7.98 16.25
CA TYR A 164 1.91 7.75 16.30
C TYR A 164 1.18 8.10 15.00
N GLY A 165 0.35 7.18 14.50
CA GLY A 165 -0.55 7.45 13.36
C GLY A 165 -0.78 6.26 12.45
N ASP A 166 -0.97 6.52 11.16
CA ASP A 166 -1.24 5.46 10.18
C ASP A 166 0.03 5.01 9.43
N SER A 167 -0.13 4.50 8.21
CA SER A 167 0.99 4.10 7.36
C SER A 167 1.89 5.29 6.96
N HIS A 168 1.39 6.53 6.98
CA HIS A 168 2.15 7.74 6.74
C HIS A 168 2.93 8.23 7.98
N ALA A 169 2.55 7.77 9.18
CA ALA A 169 3.47 7.78 10.32
C ALA A 169 4.50 6.65 10.19
N ALA A 170 4.05 5.43 9.86
CA ALA A 170 4.92 4.27 9.76
C ALA A 170 6.04 4.41 8.71
N GLN A 171 5.84 5.17 7.63
CA GLN A 171 6.89 5.41 6.63
C GLN A 171 8.10 6.19 7.19
N TRP A 172 7.94 6.96 8.27
CA TRP A 172 9.02 7.66 8.95
C TRP A 172 9.76 6.78 9.98
N PHE A 173 9.24 5.59 10.26
CA PHE A 173 9.83 4.66 11.23
C PHE A 173 11.31 4.36 10.95
N PRO A 174 11.77 4.04 9.72
CA PRO A 174 13.17 3.70 9.49
C PRO A 174 14.14 4.83 9.87
N ALA A 175 13.76 6.08 9.60
CA ALA A 175 14.54 7.26 9.97
C ALA A 175 14.58 7.42 11.50
N LEU A 176 13.42 7.34 12.15
CA LEU A 176 13.29 7.51 13.59
C LEU A 176 13.94 6.39 14.39
N GLU A 177 13.91 5.14 13.89
CA GLU A 177 14.60 4.02 14.52
C GLU A 177 16.11 4.21 14.44
N LYS A 178 16.63 4.61 13.28
CA LYS A 178 18.05 4.94 13.13
C LYS A 178 18.45 6.08 14.07
N LEU A 179 17.67 7.16 14.11
CA LEU A 179 17.88 8.28 15.04
C LEU A 179 17.82 7.84 16.52
N ALA A 180 16.92 6.92 16.86
CA ALA A 180 16.79 6.38 18.21
C ALA A 180 18.04 5.63 18.66
N ASN A 181 18.67 4.89 17.75
CA ASN A 181 19.95 4.22 18.01
C ASN A 181 21.10 5.22 18.13
N GLU A 182 21.16 6.22 17.23
CA GLU A 182 22.23 7.23 17.20
C GLU A 182 22.19 8.18 18.41
N ARG A 183 20.99 8.61 18.83
CA ARG A 183 20.80 9.50 20.00
C ARG A 183 20.50 8.76 21.31
N GLY A 184 20.40 7.44 21.29
CA GLY A 184 20.24 6.63 22.50
C GLY A 184 18.90 6.78 23.22
N PHE A 185 17.80 7.05 22.50
CA PHE A 185 16.46 7.06 23.10
C PHE A 185 15.64 5.80 22.76
N LYS A 186 14.60 5.58 23.55
CA LYS A 186 13.62 4.51 23.34
C LYS A 186 12.53 5.00 22.40
N LEU A 187 12.35 4.33 21.26
CA LEU A 187 11.28 4.63 20.31
C LEU A 187 10.10 3.66 20.52
N VAL A 188 8.90 4.17 20.75
CA VAL A 188 7.67 3.37 20.79
C VAL A 188 6.86 3.64 19.53
N SER A 189 6.60 2.62 18.72
CA SER A 189 5.79 2.73 17.51
C SER A 189 4.33 2.34 17.80
N LEU A 190 3.42 3.29 17.60
CA LEU A 190 1.97 3.10 17.68
C LEU A 190 1.39 3.44 16.31
N THR A 191 1.49 2.51 15.35
CA THR A 191 0.98 2.73 14.00
C THR A 191 -0.06 1.70 13.58
N LYS A 192 -1.03 2.11 12.75
CA LYS A 192 -2.12 1.25 12.28
C LYS A 192 -2.55 1.53 10.84
N SER A 193 -2.79 0.48 10.06
CA SER A 193 -3.23 0.60 8.67
C SER A 193 -4.52 1.44 8.53
N ALA A 194 -4.44 2.47 7.69
CA ALA A 194 -5.52 3.39 7.34
C ALA A 194 -6.22 4.08 8.54
N CYS A 195 -5.65 4.08 9.74
CA CYS A 195 -6.22 4.75 10.91
C CYS A 195 -5.37 5.96 11.30
N PRO A 196 -5.63 7.15 10.73
CA PRO A 196 -4.84 8.33 11.02
C PRO A 196 -4.93 8.69 12.51
N ALA A 197 -3.87 9.32 13.02
CA ALA A 197 -3.82 9.84 14.39
C ALA A 197 -4.98 10.83 14.63
N VAL A 198 -5.25 11.67 13.63
CA VAL A 198 -6.36 12.62 13.58
C VAL A 198 -7.71 11.91 13.73
N ASP A 199 -8.58 12.40 14.61
CA ASP A 199 -9.94 11.85 14.77
C ASP A 199 -10.85 12.19 13.59
N SER A 200 -10.68 11.41 12.53
CA SER A 200 -11.29 11.60 11.23
C SER A 200 -12.39 10.56 11.00
N LYS A 201 -13.55 10.77 11.64
CA LYS A 201 -14.72 9.90 11.48
C LYS A 201 -15.15 9.83 10.01
N ARG A 202 -15.10 8.63 9.43
CA ARG A 202 -15.41 8.37 8.02
C ARG A 202 -16.15 7.05 7.84
N PRO A 203 -16.76 6.79 6.66
CA PRO A 203 -17.45 5.54 6.39
C PRO A 203 -16.52 4.32 6.44
N ASP A 204 -17.12 3.16 6.70
CA ASP A 204 -16.45 1.89 6.53
C ASP A 204 -16.12 1.65 5.03
N GLN A 205 -14.98 1.04 4.76
CA GLN A 205 -14.55 0.75 3.39
C GLN A 205 -13.72 -0.53 3.34
N GLY A 206 -14.22 -1.56 2.64
CA GLY A 206 -13.57 -2.87 2.60
C GLY A 206 -13.34 -3.43 4.01
N ALA A 207 -12.10 -3.81 4.31
CA ALA A 207 -11.69 -4.30 5.63
C ALA A 207 -11.61 -3.20 6.71
N PHE A 208 -11.54 -1.91 6.32
CA PHE A 208 -11.51 -0.82 7.27
C PHE A 208 -12.88 -0.64 7.94
N LYS A 209 -12.86 -0.65 9.27
CA LYS A 209 -14.02 -0.39 10.13
C LYS A 209 -13.71 0.77 11.08
N MET A 210 -14.56 1.80 11.06
CA MET A 210 -14.33 3.02 11.85
C MET A 210 -14.26 2.71 13.35
N VAL A 211 -15.10 1.78 13.83
CA VAL A 211 -15.13 1.36 15.25
C VAL A 211 -13.78 0.81 15.73
N HIS A 212 -13.06 0.05 14.91
CA HIS A 212 -11.76 -0.49 15.28
C HIS A 212 -10.70 0.62 15.33
N CYS A 213 -10.73 1.55 14.37
CA CYS A 213 -9.84 2.71 14.36
C CYS A 213 -10.07 3.61 15.58
N THR A 214 -11.33 3.92 15.92
CA THR A 214 -11.67 4.69 17.11
C THR A 214 -11.17 4.02 18.38
N LYS A 215 -11.39 2.70 18.53
CA LYS A 215 -10.93 1.98 19.72
C LYS A 215 -9.41 1.92 19.83
N TRP A 216 -8.73 1.72 18.71
CA TRP A 216 -7.27 1.77 18.64
C TRP A 216 -6.72 3.14 19.03
N ARG A 217 -7.28 4.23 18.49
CA ARG A 217 -6.93 5.61 18.86
C ARG A 217 -7.03 5.84 20.36
N GLN A 218 -8.17 5.46 20.96
CA GLN A 218 -8.39 5.58 22.41
C GLN A 218 -7.33 4.82 23.23
N ASN A 219 -7.04 3.57 22.85
CA ASN A 219 -6.05 2.75 23.55
C ASN A 219 -4.63 3.30 23.39
N SER A 220 -4.27 3.79 22.20
CA SER A 220 -2.96 4.41 21.92
C SER A 220 -2.77 5.71 22.69
N ILE A 221 -3.76 6.59 22.73
CA ILE A 221 -3.72 7.85 23.50
C ILE A 221 -3.60 7.54 25.00
N ALA A 222 -4.39 6.60 25.53
CA ALA A 222 -4.28 6.19 26.92
C ALA A 222 -2.90 5.62 27.26
N ARG A 223 -2.26 4.90 26.31
CA ARG A 223 -0.89 4.41 26.47
C ARG A 223 0.13 5.54 26.42
N ILE A 224 -0.01 6.51 25.53
CA ILE A 224 0.85 7.71 25.47
C ILE A 224 0.81 8.47 26.79
N ALA A 225 -0.39 8.70 27.34
CA ALA A 225 -0.57 9.37 28.63
C ALA A 225 0.10 8.62 29.80
N LYS A 226 0.15 7.28 29.75
CA LYS A 226 0.88 6.45 30.72
C LYS A 226 2.39 6.49 30.54
N ILE A 227 2.87 6.52 29.30
CA ILE A 227 4.31 6.56 28.98
C ILE A 227 4.92 7.91 29.39
N LYS A 228 4.16 9.01 29.27
CA LYS A 228 4.66 10.39 29.44
C LYS A 228 5.97 10.63 28.67
N PRO A 229 5.94 10.49 27.33
CA PRO A 229 7.15 10.55 26.52
C PRO A 229 7.74 11.96 26.48
N MET A 230 9.03 12.05 26.18
CA MET A 230 9.68 13.32 25.86
C MET A 230 9.06 13.98 24.63
N ALA A 231 8.59 13.20 23.65
CA ALA A 231 7.84 13.71 22.50
C ALA A 231 6.86 12.68 21.92
N VAL A 232 5.81 13.19 21.29
CA VAL A 232 4.93 12.44 20.40
C VAL A 232 5.09 13.00 19.00
N ILE A 233 5.61 12.19 18.09
CA ILE A 233 5.74 12.50 16.67
C ILE A 233 4.56 11.84 15.95
N THR A 234 3.71 12.65 15.34
CA THR A 234 2.53 12.19 14.60
C THR A 234 2.62 12.51 13.12
N SER A 235 2.07 11.62 12.29
CA SER A 235 1.79 11.89 10.88
C SER A 235 0.55 11.09 10.45
N SER A 236 -0.09 11.49 9.36
CA SER A 236 -1.34 10.87 8.91
C SER A 236 -1.56 11.09 7.42
N PHE A 237 -2.12 10.09 6.75
CA PHE A 237 -2.59 10.24 5.37
C PHE A 237 -3.74 11.23 5.35
N GLN A 238 -3.52 12.39 4.73
CA GLN A 238 -4.43 13.51 4.89
C GLN A 238 -5.55 13.56 3.85
N TYR A 239 -5.70 12.55 2.98
CA TYR A 239 -6.60 12.56 1.80
C TYR A 239 -7.93 11.81 1.98
N PHE A 240 -8.24 11.30 3.18
CA PHE A 240 -9.54 10.70 3.51
C PHE A 240 -10.72 11.68 3.48
N THR A 241 -11.95 11.23 3.24
CA THR A 241 -13.14 12.10 3.17
C THR A 241 -14.13 11.84 4.31
N PRO A 242 -14.88 12.87 4.75
CA PRO A 242 -15.93 12.70 5.76
C PRO A 242 -17.08 11.85 5.24
N ALA A 243 -17.81 11.22 6.16
CA ALA A 243 -19.06 10.51 5.83
C ALA A 243 -20.19 11.47 5.43
N ASN A 244 -20.29 12.60 6.14
CA ASN A 244 -21.26 13.64 5.85
C ASN A 244 -20.66 14.62 4.84
N THR A 245 -21.10 14.55 3.58
CA THR A 245 -20.66 15.42 2.49
C THR A 245 -21.04 16.89 2.67
N LYS A 246 -21.95 17.21 3.60
CA LYS A 246 -22.29 18.60 3.95
C LYS A 246 -21.20 19.30 4.76
N ILE A 247 -20.31 18.55 5.42
CA ILE A 247 -19.21 19.12 6.19
C ILE A 247 -18.02 19.30 5.25
N SER A 248 -17.47 20.52 5.20
CA SER A 248 -16.21 20.76 4.49
C SER A 248 -15.11 19.82 4.99
N ARG A 249 -14.42 19.18 4.06
CA ARG A 249 -13.25 18.32 4.33
C ARG A 249 -12.22 19.02 5.21
N SER A 250 -11.92 20.30 4.94
CA SER A 250 -10.92 21.05 5.71
C SER A 250 -11.35 21.28 7.15
N GLN A 251 -12.63 21.59 7.36
CA GLN A 251 -13.20 21.77 8.70
C GLN A 251 -13.20 20.45 9.46
N TRP A 252 -13.69 19.37 8.85
CA TRP A 252 -13.68 18.03 9.43
C TRP A 252 -12.27 17.57 9.83
N TRP A 253 -11.28 17.79 8.97
CA TRP A 253 -9.90 17.45 9.26
C TRP A 253 -9.34 18.29 10.43
N SER A 254 -9.62 19.59 10.43
CA SER A 254 -9.18 20.51 11.49
C SER A 254 -9.83 20.20 12.85
N ASP A 255 -11.12 19.82 12.87
CA ASP A 255 -11.82 19.39 14.07
C ASP A 255 -11.22 18.10 14.65
N GLY A 256 -10.91 17.13 13.78
CA GLY A 256 -10.24 15.90 14.18
C GLY A 256 -8.85 16.16 14.78
N GLN A 257 -8.12 17.16 14.28
CA GLN A 257 -6.82 17.56 14.81
C GLN A 257 -6.93 18.28 16.15
N ARG A 258 -7.90 19.20 16.30
CA ARG A 258 -8.17 19.86 17.59
C ARG A 258 -8.51 18.84 18.66
N LYS A 259 -9.29 17.80 18.30
CA LYS A 259 -9.58 16.69 19.20
C LYS A 259 -8.32 15.90 19.56
N LEU A 260 -7.49 15.54 18.58
CA LEU A 260 -6.21 14.88 18.84
C LEU A 260 -5.31 15.70 19.76
N LEU A 261 -5.18 17.01 19.50
CA LEU A 261 -4.38 17.92 20.30
C LEU A 261 -4.87 17.91 21.75
N LYS A 262 -6.17 18.08 21.98
CA LYS A 262 -6.79 18.02 23.30
C LYS A 262 -6.55 16.68 23.99
N ASP A 263 -6.67 15.57 23.27
CA ASP A 263 -6.50 14.25 23.84
C ASP A 263 -5.03 13.93 24.19
N LEU A 264 -4.06 14.62 23.56
CA LEU A 264 -2.62 14.49 23.85
C LEU A 264 -2.08 15.57 24.81
N GLN A 265 -2.84 16.63 25.09
CA GLN A 265 -2.46 17.68 26.03
C GLN A 265 -2.09 17.08 27.40
N GLY A 266 -1.00 17.56 27.98
CA GLY A 266 -0.48 17.08 29.27
C GLY A 266 0.32 15.77 29.20
N SER A 267 0.38 15.10 28.06
CA SER A 267 1.24 13.91 27.90
C SER A 267 2.72 14.25 27.67
N THR A 268 2.98 15.38 27.01
CA THR A 268 4.32 15.90 26.70
C THR A 268 4.26 17.37 26.29
N ALA A 269 5.39 18.07 26.35
CA ALA A 269 5.55 19.41 25.79
C ALA A 269 5.81 19.41 24.27
N HIS A 270 6.32 18.29 23.72
CA HIS A 270 6.71 18.18 22.31
C HIS A 270 5.70 17.35 21.52
N LEU A 271 4.62 18.00 21.08
CA LEU A 271 3.65 17.43 20.14
C LEU A 271 4.04 17.84 18.72
N ILE A 272 4.81 16.98 18.06
CA ILE A 272 5.38 17.24 16.73
C ILE A 272 4.49 16.59 15.66
N TYR A 273 4.00 17.37 14.71
CA TYR A 273 3.22 16.86 13.58
C TYR A 273 4.03 17.02 12.29
N ILE A 274 4.47 15.89 11.73
CA ILE A 274 5.03 15.83 10.37
C ILE A 274 3.86 15.82 9.38
N SER A 275 3.69 16.91 8.64
CA SER A 275 2.66 16.98 7.60
C SER A 275 2.86 15.90 6.53
N ASP A 276 1.79 15.59 5.80
CA ASP A 276 1.81 14.50 4.83
C ASP A 276 2.88 14.74 3.74
N THR A 277 3.53 13.67 3.31
CA THR A 277 4.49 13.73 2.20
C THR A 277 3.77 14.07 0.89
N PRO A 278 4.46 14.60 -0.13
CA PRO A 278 3.89 14.77 -1.46
C PRO A 278 3.22 13.48 -1.95
N ARG A 279 2.09 13.61 -2.64
CA ARG A 279 1.20 12.50 -2.98
C ARG A 279 1.46 12.02 -4.40
N PRO A 280 1.96 10.80 -4.61
CA PRO A 280 2.01 10.20 -5.94
C PRO A 280 0.61 10.04 -6.53
N LEU A 281 0.44 10.31 -7.82
CA LEU A 281 -0.82 10.07 -8.54
C LEU A 281 -0.85 8.70 -9.24
N ARG A 282 0.23 7.94 -9.15
CA ARG A 282 0.39 6.60 -9.72
C ARG A 282 1.44 5.81 -8.95
N ASP A 283 1.53 4.52 -9.26
CA ASP A 283 2.61 3.67 -8.74
C ASP A 283 3.96 4.08 -9.36
N ILE A 284 4.84 4.64 -8.54
CA ILE A 284 6.12 5.20 -9.00
C ILE A 284 7.09 4.09 -9.44
N PRO A 285 7.33 3.02 -8.66
CA PRO A 285 8.23 1.95 -9.10
C PRO A 285 7.78 1.27 -10.40
N ASN A 286 6.49 0.98 -10.56
CA ASN A 286 5.96 0.40 -11.78
C ASN A 286 6.07 1.38 -12.98
N CYS A 287 5.89 2.67 -12.75
CA CYS A 287 6.12 3.69 -13.78
C CYS A 287 7.60 3.70 -14.23
N LEU A 288 8.53 3.71 -13.29
CA LEU A 288 9.98 3.74 -13.58
C LEU A 288 10.47 2.46 -14.27
N ALA A 289 9.83 1.32 -14.02
CA ALA A 289 10.13 0.05 -14.68
C ALA A 289 9.71 0.02 -16.16
N SER A 290 8.71 0.82 -16.55
CA SER A 290 8.09 0.74 -17.88
C SER A 290 8.31 1.98 -18.75
N ARG A 291 8.57 3.16 -18.15
CA ARG A 291 8.57 4.45 -18.83
C ARG A 291 9.85 5.25 -18.59
N ASN A 292 9.95 6.39 -19.26
CA ASN A 292 10.97 7.39 -19.00
C ASN A 292 10.76 8.00 -17.60
N SER A 293 11.85 8.20 -16.84
CA SER A 293 11.82 8.71 -15.47
C SER A 293 11.05 10.03 -15.35
N SER A 294 11.21 10.96 -16.29
CA SER A 294 10.52 12.27 -16.26
C SER A 294 8.99 12.13 -16.37
N SER A 295 8.50 11.11 -17.08
CA SER A 295 7.06 10.84 -17.19
C SER A 295 6.44 10.32 -15.88
N CYS A 296 7.28 9.95 -14.92
CA CYS A 296 6.90 9.45 -13.60
C CYS A 296 6.88 10.55 -12.54
N ASP A 297 7.35 11.77 -12.85
CA ASP A 297 7.30 12.98 -12.00
C ASP A 297 5.88 13.53 -11.89
N SER A 298 4.97 12.69 -11.40
CA SER A 298 3.52 12.90 -11.35
C SER A 298 3.01 13.09 -9.92
N THR A 299 3.91 13.38 -8.99
CA THR A 299 3.60 13.57 -7.59
C THR A 299 3.14 15.00 -7.34
N GLU A 300 2.05 15.17 -6.60
CA GLU A 300 1.54 16.48 -6.20
C GLU A 300 2.10 16.90 -4.85
N LYS A 301 2.42 18.18 -4.69
CA LYS A 301 2.79 18.75 -3.39
C LYS A 301 1.63 18.60 -2.41
N SER A 302 1.93 18.15 -1.20
CA SER A 302 0.96 18.14 -0.11
C SER A 302 0.86 19.52 0.52
N ARG A 303 -0.37 19.97 0.80
CA ARG A 303 -0.58 21.21 1.56
C ARG A 303 -0.36 20.94 3.04
N VAL A 304 0.31 21.85 3.74
CA VAL A 304 0.38 21.83 5.20
C VAL A 304 -0.98 22.26 5.74
N SER A 305 -1.75 21.29 6.23
CA SER A 305 -3.07 21.53 6.84
C SER A 305 -3.02 21.08 8.30
N ILE A 306 -2.32 21.85 9.14
CA ILE A 306 -2.16 21.54 10.57
C ILE A 306 -2.66 22.72 11.42
N VAL A 307 -3.50 22.44 12.43
CA VAL A 307 -4.01 23.45 13.36
C VAL A 307 -2.91 23.96 14.30
N SER A 308 -3.07 25.17 14.83
CA SER A 308 -2.16 25.71 15.85
C SER A 308 -2.11 24.81 17.10
N GLY A 309 -0.96 24.81 17.77
CA GLY A 309 -0.69 24.00 18.97
C GLY A 309 0.18 22.76 18.74
N PHE A 310 0.37 22.34 17.48
CA PHE A 310 1.41 21.38 17.12
C PHE A 310 2.70 22.07 16.68
N GLN A 311 3.84 21.45 16.97
CA GLN A 311 5.12 21.79 16.36
C GLN A 311 5.18 21.16 14.96
N VAL A 312 5.06 21.97 13.91
CA VAL A 312 4.90 21.48 12.54
C VAL A 312 6.24 21.22 11.86
N VAL A 313 6.37 20.06 11.22
CA VAL A 313 7.45 19.71 10.28
C VAL A 313 6.85 19.49 8.90
N ASP A 314 7.33 20.23 7.90
CA ASP A 314 6.91 20.06 6.49
C ASP A 314 8.02 19.38 5.69
N PRO A 315 7.82 18.12 5.27
CA PRO A 315 8.80 17.40 4.46
C PRO A 315 8.72 17.74 2.97
N THR A 316 7.70 18.49 2.52
CA THR A 316 7.48 18.81 1.11
C THR A 316 8.69 19.49 0.45
N PRO A 317 9.35 20.49 1.08
CA PRO A 317 10.54 21.13 0.50
C PRO A 317 11.76 20.20 0.37
N TRP A 318 11.76 19.07 1.07
CA TRP A 318 12.85 18.09 0.98
C TRP A 318 12.68 17.12 -0.19
N LEU A 319 11.45 16.99 -0.69
CA LEU A 319 11.05 16.05 -1.73
C LEU A 319 10.66 16.74 -3.04
N CYS A 320 10.42 18.06 -3.01
CA CYS A 320 9.93 18.82 -4.16
C CYS A 320 10.64 20.17 -4.29
N ALA A 321 10.87 20.57 -5.54
CA ALA A 321 11.26 21.93 -5.92
C ALA A 321 10.06 22.63 -6.57
N SER A 322 10.15 23.10 -7.82
CA SER A 322 8.99 23.55 -8.60
C SER A 322 7.99 22.43 -8.88
N TYR A 323 8.47 21.18 -8.98
CA TYR A 323 7.71 19.93 -9.09
C TYR A 323 8.26 18.87 -8.11
N CYS A 324 7.58 17.74 -7.99
CA CYS A 324 7.97 16.63 -7.11
C CYS A 324 8.47 15.44 -7.96
N PRO A 325 9.79 15.21 -8.06
CA PRO A 325 10.32 14.13 -8.88
C PRO A 325 10.07 12.75 -8.27
N ALA A 326 10.07 11.72 -9.12
CA ALA A 326 10.03 10.31 -8.75
C ALA A 326 11.35 9.85 -8.09
N ILE A 327 12.46 10.51 -8.44
CA ILE A 327 13.81 10.24 -7.94
C ILE A 327 14.38 11.53 -7.36
N VAL A 328 14.72 11.53 -6.07
CA VAL A 328 15.33 12.67 -5.38
C VAL A 328 16.77 12.31 -5.05
N ASP A 329 17.71 13.09 -5.56
CA ASP A 329 19.17 12.92 -5.37
C ASP A 329 19.65 11.47 -5.68
N GLY A 330 19.09 10.85 -6.72
CA GLY A 330 19.43 9.47 -7.12
C GLY A 330 18.75 8.36 -6.33
N THR A 331 17.81 8.69 -5.42
CA THR A 331 17.02 7.70 -4.67
C THR A 331 15.57 7.74 -5.11
N VAL A 332 15.00 6.58 -5.44
CA VAL A 332 13.56 6.48 -5.76
C VAL A 332 12.76 6.89 -4.52
N ALA A 333 12.00 7.97 -4.64
CA ALA A 333 11.38 8.63 -3.50
C ALA A 333 10.21 7.84 -2.91
N TYR A 334 9.47 7.10 -3.74
CA TYR A 334 8.22 6.44 -3.36
C TYR A 334 8.27 4.93 -3.63
N ARG A 335 7.71 4.14 -2.72
CA ARG A 335 7.65 2.67 -2.82
C ARG A 335 6.40 2.14 -3.52
N ASP A 336 5.38 3.00 -3.66
CA ASP A 336 4.08 2.69 -4.24
C ASP A 336 3.39 4.02 -4.65
N ALA A 337 2.07 4.01 -4.82
CA ALA A 337 1.27 5.18 -5.16
C ALA A 337 0.92 6.10 -3.95
N SER A 338 1.58 5.96 -2.80
CA SER A 338 1.22 6.68 -1.57
C SER A 338 2.40 7.00 -0.64
N HIS A 339 3.33 6.05 -0.43
CA HIS A 339 4.33 6.13 0.63
C HIS A 339 5.73 6.41 0.08
N ILE A 340 6.55 7.12 0.86
CA ILE A 340 7.98 7.21 0.59
C ILE A 340 8.66 5.83 0.76
N SER A 341 9.75 5.60 0.04
CA SER A 341 10.56 4.38 0.18
C SER A 341 11.34 4.38 1.50
N VAL A 342 11.69 3.20 2.00
CA VAL A 342 12.54 3.06 3.20
C VAL A 342 13.87 3.81 3.03
N GLN A 343 14.47 3.69 1.85
CA GLN A 343 15.71 4.40 1.52
C GLN A 343 15.53 5.91 1.55
N MET A 344 14.40 6.43 1.03
CA MET A 344 14.11 7.85 1.08
C MET A 344 13.90 8.35 2.51
N ALA A 345 13.15 7.61 3.35
CA ALA A 345 12.99 7.94 4.76
C ALA A 345 14.34 8.06 5.48
N VAL A 346 15.22 7.06 5.32
CA VAL A 346 16.57 7.06 5.91
C VAL A 346 17.43 8.19 5.33
N LYS A 347 17.33 8.49 4.04
CA LYS A 347 18.05 9.59 3.39
C LYS A 347 17.64 10.96 3.92
N LEU A 348 16.37 11.13 4.27
CA LEU A 348 15.83 12.36 4.86
C LEU A 348 16.15 12.51 6.35
N LEU A 349 16.79 11.52 6.98
CA LEU A 349 17.13 11.55 8.40
C LEU A 349 17.84 12.85 8.83
N PRO A 350 18.91 13.34 8.15
CA PRO A 350 19.58 14.56 8.59
C PRO A 350 18.65 15.79 8.60
N LYS A 351 17.78 15.91 7.58
CA LYS A 351 16.79 17.00 7.50
C LYS A 351 15.69 16.87 8.54
N LEU A 352 15.25 15.63 8.81
CA LEU A 352 14.28 15.34 9.85
C LEU A 352 14.86 15.69 11.22
N GLU A 353 16.08 15.26 11.51
CA GLU A 353 16.78 15.55 12.76
C GLU A 353 16.98 17.04 12.99
N GLU A 354 17.46 17.78 11.97
CA GLU A 354 17.57 19.24 12.02
C GLU A 354 16.22 19.90 12.34
N ALA A 355 15.16 19.46 11.67
CA ALA A 355 13.82 19.97 11.91
C ALA A 355 13.32 19.66 13.34
N LEU A 356 13.61 18.48 13.88
CA LEU A 356 13.27 18.10 15.26
C LEU A 356 14.04 18.95 16.28
N ILE A 357 15.33 19.17 16.07
CA ILE A 357 16.17 20.05 16.92
C ILE A 357 15.63 21.49 16.89
N ALA A 358 15.24 21.99 15.71
CA ALA A 358 14.61 23.31 15.59
C ALA A 358 13.26 23.42 16.32
N LYS A 359 12.64 22.30 16.72
CA LYS A 359 11.46 22.25 17.61
C LYS A 359 11.80 22.05 19.09
N GLY A 360 13.09 22.18 19.44
CA GLY A 360 13.59 21.99 20.80
C GLY A 360 13.64 20.51 21.22
N LEU A 361 13.59 19.58 20.27
CA LEU A 361 13.82 18.17 20.60
C LEU A 361 15.33 17.94 20.72
N PHE A 362 15.79 17.35 21.84
CA PHE A 362 17.20 17.11 22.15
C PHE A 362 18.05 18.35 22.49
N SER A 363 17.43 19.51 22.69
CA SER A 363 18.08 20.74 23.17
C SER A 363 18.13 20.83 24.69
#